data_AF-A0A9E1I5C1-F1
#
_entry.id   AF-A0A9E1I5C1-F1
#
_cell.length_a   1.000
_cell.length_b   1.000
_cell.length_c   1.000
_cell.angle_alpha   90.00
_cell.angle_beta   90.00
_cell.angle_gamma   90.00
#
_symmetry.space_group_name_H-M   'P 1'
#
loop_
_entity.id
_entity.type
_entity.pdbx_description
1 polymer ?
#
loop_
_entity_poly.entity_id
_entity_poly.type
_entity_poly.pdbx_seq_one_letter_code
_entity_poly.pdbx_strand_id
1 'polypeptide(L)'
;MKSIYIAVAVSLVLIAGSIASSVYVKNAADKLEMRAEIIERRIEKEDFASALIAADELDRQIEKSKTLLCAVVDHKDIYEIKRSLFELRCYLDAEEEADALAHCRAIVAITEKISDNALPYVYNIL
;
A
#
# COMPACT_ATOMS: atom_id res chain seq x y z
N MET A 1 -27.83 -25.62 22.10
CA MET A 1 -28.14 -24.17 22.04
C MET A 1 -26.94 -23.29 22.41
N LYS A 2 -26.30 -23.46 23.57
CA LYS A 2 -25.07 -22.70 23.93
C LYS A 2 -23.95 -22.78 22.87
N SER A 3 -23.74 -23.95 22.28
CA SER A 3 -22.80 -24.17 21.17
C SER A 3 -23.14 -23.38 19.89
N ILE A 4 -24.44 -23.20 19.60
CA ILE A 4 -24.92 -22.45 18.44
C ILE A 4 -24.64 -20.96 18.64
N TYR A 5 -24.91 -20.41 19.84
CA TYR A 5 -24.58 -19.02 20.15
C TYR A 5 -23.08 -18.73 20.07
N ILE A 6 -22.24 -19.66 20.54
CA ILE A 6 -20.79 -19.54 20.41
C ILE A 6 -20.37 -19.56 18.93
N ALA A 7 -20.92 -20.48 18.14
CA ALA A 7 -20.61 -20.56 16.70
C ALA A 7 -21.02 -19.27 15.95
N VAL A 8 -22.20 -18.73 16.26
CA VAL A 8 -22.67 -17.45 15.69
C VAL A 8 -21.78 -16.29 16.12
N ALA A 9 -21.38 -16.22 17.40
CA ALA A 9 -20.50 -15.18 17.90
C ALA A 9 -19.11 -15.22 17.23
N VAL A 10 -18.52 -16.41 17.09
CA VAL A 10 -17.23 -16.60 16.40
C VAL A 10 -17.36 -16.18 14.93
N SER A 11 -18.44 -16.58 14.26
CA SER A 11 -18.68 -16.20 12.85
C SER A 11 -18.78 -14.70 12.67
N LEU A 12 -19.50 -14.00 13.57
CA LEU A 12 -19.59 -12.54 13.55
C LEU A 12 -18.24 -11.87 13.75
N VAL A 13 -17.39 -12.38 14.65
CA VAL A 13 -16.03 -11.85 14.87
C VAL A 13 -15.17 -12.03 13.62
N LEU A 14 -15.24 -13.19 12.94
CA LEU A 14 -14.48 -13.43 11.70
C LEU A 14 -14.92 -12.49 10.58
N ILE A 15 -16.23 -12.30 10.40
CA ILE A 15 -16.78 -11.38 9.39
C ILE A 15 -16.35 -9.94 9.71
N ALA A 16 -16.51 -9.50 10.96
CA ALA A 16 -16.12 -8.16 11.38
C ALA A 16 -14.61 -7.93 11.21
N GLY A 17 -13.78 -8.92 11.56
CA GLY A 17 -12.33 -8.88 11.36
C GLY A 17 -11.95 -8.78 9.88
N SER A 18 -12.61 -9.55 9.01
CA SER A 18 -12.39 -9.49 7.56
C SER A 18 -12.73 -8.11 6.99
N ILE A 19 -13.89 -7.55 7.36
CA ILE A 19 -14.30 -6.21 6.89
C ILE A 19 -13.32 -5.14 7.40
N ALA A 20 -12.95 -5.19 8.68
CA ALA A 20 -12.00 -4.25 9.26
C ALA A 20 -10.63 -4.32 8.56
N SER A 21 -10.15 -5.52 8.24
CA SER A 21 -8.93 -5.73 7.46
C SER A 21 -9.03 -5.10 6.08
N SER A 22 -10.09 -5.37 5.31
CA SER A 22 -10.31 -4.80 3.98
C SER A 22 -10.31 -3.27 4.00
N VAL A 23 -10.99 -2.67 4.98
CA VAL A 23 -11.02 -1.21 5.15
C VAL A 23 -9.64 -0.66 5.50
N TYR A 24 -8.89 -1.35 6.36
CA TYR A 24 -7.53 -0.94 6.71
C TYR A 24 -6.59 -0.98 5.49
N VAL A 25 -6.63 -2.07 4.71
CA VAL A 25 -5.79 -2.22 3.51
C VAL A 25 -6.10 -1.15 2.48
N LYS A 26 -7.39 -0.91 2.19
CA LYS A 26 -7.80 0.14 1.27
C LYS A 26 -7.29 1.52 1.69
N ASN A 27 -7.51 1.88 2.96
CA ASN A 27 -7.01 3.16 3.49
C ASN A 27 -5.47 3.27 3.45
N ALA A 28 -4.76 2.15 3.59
CA ALA A 28 -3.31 2.13 3.48
C ALA A 28 -2.87 2.31 2.02
N ALA A 29 -3.52 1.63 1.07
CA ALA A 29 -3.29 1.77 -0.36
C ALA A 29 -3.53 3.21 -0.83
N ASP A 30 -4.70 3.79 -0.52
CA ASP A 30 -5.05 5.17 -0.89
C ASP A 30 -4.02 6.19 -0.36
N LYS A 31 -3.47 5.95 0.85
CA LYS A 31 -2.42 6.80 1.43
C LYS A 31 -1.07 6.65 0.73
N LEU A 32 -0.72 5.44 0.30
CA LEU A 32 0.51 5.17 -0.44
C LEU A 32 0.44 5.83 -1.83
N GLU A 33 -0.68 5.66 -2.52
CA GLU A 33 -0.97 6.28 -3.82
C GLU A 33 -0.87 7.81 -3.74
N MET A 34 -1.60 8.43 -2.80
CA MET A 34 -1.54 9.88 -2.60
C MET A 34 -0.12 10.40 -2.33
N ARG A 35 0.71 9.62 -1.64
CA ARG A 35 2.11 10.00 -1.37
C ARG A 35 2.98 9.83 -2.60
N ALA A 36 2.78 8.78 -3.40
CA ALA A 36 3.46 8.59 -4.67
C ALA A 36 3.14 9.75 -5.63
N GLU A 37 1.87 10.17 -5.72
CA GLU A 37 1.48 11.35 -6.50
C GLU A 37 2.14 12.66 -6.02
N ILE A 38 2.27 12.84 -4.70
CA ILE A 38 2.97 14.01 -4.15
C ILE A 38 4.45 14.02 -4.56
N ILE A 39 5.09 12.85 -4.60
CA ILE A 39 6.47 12.72 -5.06
C ILE A 39 6.54 12.99 -6.57
N GLU A 40 5.61 12.43 -7.36
CA GLU A 40 5.50 12.68 -8.81
C GLU A 40 5.42 14.19 -9.11
N ARG A 41 4.52 14.92 -8.45
CA ARG A 41 4.39 16.38 -8.62
C ARG A 41 5.61 17.19 -8.20
N ARG A 42 6.49 16.64 -7.35
CA ARG A 42 7.76 17.28 -6.98
C ARG A 42 8.82 17.03 -8.04
N ILE A 43 8.87 15.81 -8.57
CA ILE A 43 9.73 15.42 -9.70
C ILE A 43 9.40 16.29 -10.93
N GLU A 44 8.12 16.44 -11.28
CA GLU A 44 7.66 17.28 -12.41
C GLU A 44 8.02 18.78 -12.26
N LYS A 45 8.37 19.22 -11.06
CA LYS A 45 8.82 20.59 -10.76
C LYS A 45 10.34 20.69 -10.64
N GLU A 46 11.06 19.62 -10.99
CA GLU A 46 12.52 19.48 -10.83
C GLU A 46 12.97 19.67 -9.36
N ASP A 47 12.07 19.49 -8.39
CA ASP A 47 12.36 19.60 -6.96
C ASP A 47 12.74 18.22 -6.39
N PHE A 48 13.86 17.68 -6.91
CA PHE A 48 14.37 16.35 -6.56
C PHE A 48 14.72 16.22 -5.08
N ALA A 49 15.25 17.28 -4.47
CA ALA A 49 15.56 17.30 -3.04
C ALA A 49 14.31 17.11 -2.17
N SER A 50 13.22 17.84 -2.47
CA SER A 50 11.97 17.65 -1.75
C SER A 50 11.30 16.32 -2.08
N ALA A 51 11.43 15.83 -3.32
CA ALA A 51 10.93 14.53 -3.72
C ALA A 51 11.61 13.41 -2.91
N LEU A 52 12.93 13.49 -2.72
CA LEU A 52 13.72 12.54 -1.93
C LEU A 52 13.29 12.51 -0.47
N ILE A 53 13.12 13.69 0.15
CA ILE A 53 12.62 13.80 1.53
C ILE A 53 11.23 13.15 1.68
N ALA A 54 10.37 13.31 0.68
CA ALA A 54 9.05 12.67 0.68
C ALA A 54 9.14 11.15 0.50
N ALA A 55 10.04 10.66 -0.35
CA ALA A 55 10.29 9.23 -0.52
C ALA A 55 10.83 8.58 0.77
N ASP A 56 11.73 9.25 1.49
CA ASP A 56 12.23 8.78 2.79
C ASP A 56 11.17 8.79 3.88
N GLU A 57 10.26 9.76 3.88
CA GLU A 57 9.13 9.76 4.78
C GLU A 57 8.15 8.62 4.46
N LEU A 58 7.91 8.34 3.19
CA LEU A 58 7.10 7.20 2.75
C LEU A 58 7.69 5.87 3.25
N ASP A 59 9.00 5.67 3.10
CA ASP A 59 9.68 4.45 3.54
C ASP A 59 9.57 4.26 5.06
N ARG A 60 9.79 5.33 5.83
CA ARG A 60 9.64 5.31 7.29
C ARG A 60 8.22 4.95 7.72
N GLN A 61 7.20 5.36 6.98
CA GLN A 61 5.81 5.02 7.29
C GLN A 61 5.48 3.58 6.96
N ILE A 62 6.00 3.06 5.85
CA ILE A 62 5.90 1.64 5.49
C ILE A 62 6.58 0.80 6.57
N GLU A 63 7.77 1.16 7.04
CA GLU A 63 8.46 0.44 8.12
C GLU A 63 7.69 0.49 9.44
N LYS A 64 7.16 1.66 9.84
CA LYS A 64 6.32 1.78 11.04
C LYS A 64 5.07 0.90 10.98
N SER A 65 4.53 0.70 9.79
CA SER A 65 3.29 -0.06 9.57
C SER A 65 3.55 -1.51 9.15
N LYS A 66 4.81 -1.92 9.02
CA LYS A 66 5.22 -3.20 8.41
C LYS A 66 4.56 -4.41 9.06
N THR A 67 4.51 -4.48 10.38
CA THR A 67 3.92 -5.62 11.08
C THR A 67 2.44 -5.78 10.75
N LEU A 68 1.69 -4.68 10.72
CA LEU A 68 0.26 -4.71 10.39
C LEU A 68 0.05 -4.98 8.91
N LEU A 69 0.78 -4.30 8.03
CA LEU A 69 0.70 -4.52 6.58
C LEU A 69 1.01 -5.98 6.22
N CYS A 70 2.07 -6.56 6.76
CA CYS A 70 2.44 -7.96 6.55
C CYS A 70 1.39 -8.97 7.06
N ALA A 71 0.48 -8.57 7.96
CA ALA A 71 -0.56 -9.46 8.45
C ALA A 71 -1.76 -9.55 7.49
N VAL A 72 -1.92 -8.57 6.59
CA VAL A 72 -3.13 -8.41 5.76
C VAL A 72 -2.84 -8.19 4.27
N VAL A 73 -1.59 -7.94 3.89
CA VAL A 73 -1.12 -7.75 2.51
C VAL A 73 -0.06 -8.81 2.18
N ASP A 74 -0.02 -9.26 0.92
CA ASP A 74 1.02 -10.18 0.43
C ASP A 74 2.42 -9.57 0.63
N HIS A 75 3.31 -10.34 1.26
CA HIS A 75 4.71 -9.97 1.45
C HIS A 75 5.42 -9.64 0.14
N LYS A 76 5.03 -10.27 -0.97
CA LYS A 76 5.57 -9.98 -2.30
C LYS A 76 5.26 -8.55 -2.71
N ASP A 77 4.03 -8.10 -2.53
CA ASP A 77 3.61 -6.74 -2.91
C ASP A 77 4.31 -5.68 -2.04
N ILE A 78 4.46 -5.94 -0.72
CA ILE A 78 5.23 -5.07 0.17
C ILE A 78 6.70 -4.99 -0.26
N TYR A 79 7.29 -6.12 -0.65
CA TYR A 79 8.67 -6.17 -1.13
C TYR A 79 8.83 -5.40 -2.45
N GLU A 80 7.90 -5.55 -3.40
CA GLU A 80 7.90 -4.82 -4.67
C GLU A 80 7.80 -3.31 -4.44
N ILE A 81 6.91 -2.84 -3.54
CA ILE A 81 6.83 -1.42 -3.17
C ILE A 81 8.18 -0.93 -2.63
N LYS A 82 8.81 -1.68 -1.71
CA LYS A 82 10.09 -1.27 -1.13
C LYS A 82 11.22 -1.24 -2.14
N ARG A 83 11.22 -2.20 -3.07
CA ARG A 83 12.19 -2.22 -4.16
C ARG A 83 12.01 -0.99 -5.05
N SER A 84 10.78 -0.71 -5.51
CA SER A 84 10.51 0.46 -6.34
C SER A 84 10.80 1.77 -5.60
N LEU A 85 10.57 1.83 -4.28
CA LEU A 85 10.92 3.00 -3.47
C LEU A 85 12.44 3.17 -3.32
N PHE A 86 13.19 2.08 -3.21
CA PHE A 86 14.65 2.14 -3.23
C PHE A 86 15.17 2.64 -4.58
N GLU A 87 14.70 2.06 -5.68
CA GLU A 87 15.07 2.47 -7.04
C GLU A 87 14.69 3.95 -7.28
N LEU A 88 13.48 4.38 -6.89
CA LEU A 88 13.04 5.77 -6.94
C LEU A 88 14.04 6.73 -6.28
N ARG A 89 14.50 6.43 -5.06
CA ARG A 89 15.49 7.29 -4.38
C ARG A 89 16.81 7.38 -5.13
N CYS A 90 17.29 6.26 -5.68
CA CYS A 90 18.52 6.27 -6.49
C CYS A 90 18.36 7.16 -7.73
N TYR A 91 17.21 7.15 -8.39
CA TYR A 91 16.94 8.02 -9.54
C TYR A 91 16.74 9.47 -9.15
N LEU A 92 16.12 9.74 -8.00
CA LEU A 92 16.03 11.09 -7.43
C LEU A 92 17.41 11.67 -7.10
N ASP A 93 18.30 10.88 -6.51
CA ASP A 93 19.69 11.27 -6.22
C ASP A 93 20.50 11.52 -7.50
N ALA A 94 20.17 10.82 -8.58
CA ALA A 94 20.79 10.98 -9.90
C ALA A 94 20.12 12.07 -10.76
N GLU A 95 19.03 12.69 -10.28
CA GLU A 95 18.20 13.65 -11.02
C GLU A 95 17.64 13.08 -12.34
N GLU A 96 17.45 11.76 -12.41
CA GLU A 96 16.90 11.05 -13.57
C GLU A 96 15.37 11.03 -13.52
N GLU A 97 14.75 12.10 -14.05
CA GLU A 97 13.31 12.36 -13.96
C GLU A 97 12.44 11.20 -14.47
N ALA A 98 12.71 10.72 -15.69
CA ALA A 98 11.86 9.75 -16.36
C ALA A 98 11.78 8.41 -15.59
N ASP A 99 12.91 7.94 -15.08
CA ASP A 99 12.98 6.71 -14.29
C ASP A 99 12.35 6.92 -12.90
N ALA A 100 12.57 8.07 -12.27
CA ALA A 100 11.90 8.40 -11.01
C ALA A 100 10.37 8.39 -11.17
N LEU A 101 9.83 9.02 -12.23
CA LEU A 101 8.40 8.99 -12.54
C LEU A 101 7.89 7.56 -12.80
N ALA A 102 8.66 6.74 -13.52
CA ALA A 102 8.30 5.35 -13.77
C ALA A 102 8.15 4.56 -12.45
N HIS A 103 9.03 4.78 -11.48
CA HIS A 103 8.94 4.13 -10.18
C HIS A 103 7.82 4.66 -9.29
N CYS A 104 7.45 5.95 -9.38
CA CYS A 104 6.22 6.46 -8.76
C CYS A 104 4.99 5.69 -9.29
N ARG A 105 4.89 5.52 -10.61
CA ARG A 105 3.78 4.77 -11.23
C ARG A 105 3.79 3.30 -10.90
N ALA A 106 4.96 2.68 -10.75
CA ALA A 106 5.07 1.31 -10.29
C ALA A 106 4.50 1.15 -8.87
N ILE A 107 4.82 2.07 -7.96
CA ILE A 107 4.27 2.07 -6.60
C ILE A 107 2.74 2.19 -6.66
N VAL A 108 2.20 3.12 -7.46
CA VAL A 108 0.75 3.29 -7.66
C VAL A 108 0.09 2.00 -8.14
N ALA A 109 0.63 1.38 -9.19
CA ALA A 109 0.07 0.14 -9.76
C ALA A 109 0.07 -1.03 -8.75
N ILE A 110 1.12 -1.15 -7.92
CA ILE A 110 1.15 -2.17 -6.86
C ILE A 110 0.11 -1.85 -5.78
N THR A 111 -0.07 -0.57 -5.42
CA THR A 111 -1.05 -0.17 -4.42
C THR A 111 -2.50 -0.36 -4.88
N GLU A 112 -2.79 -0.09 -6.16
CA GLU A 112 -4.09 -0.40 -6.77
C GLU A 112 -4.37 -1.90 -6.72
N LYS A 113 -3.40 -2.73 -7.10
CA LYS A 113 -3.50 -4.19 -7.00
C LYS A 113 -3.77 -4.65 -5.56
N ILE A 114 -3.09 -4.07 -4.57
CA ILE A 114 -3.35 -4.37 -3.14
C ILE A 114 -4.78 -3.99 -2.75
N SER A 115 -5.26 -2.82 -3.20
CA SER A 115 -6.61 -2.33 -2.93
C SER A 115 -7.69 -3.21 -3.54
N ASP A 116 -7.50 -3.62 -4.80
CA ASP A 116 -8.43 -4.51 -5.52
C ASP A 116 -8.51 -5.89 -4.87
N ASN A 117 -7.37 -6.42 -4.42
CA ASN A 117 -7.30 -7.70 -3.71
C ASN A 117 -7.84 -7.64 -2.27
N ALA A 118 -8.01 -6.44 -1.69
CA ALA A 118 -8.51 -6.28 -0.33
C ALA A 118 -10.02 -6.54 -0.21
N LEU A 119 -10.77 -6.40 -1.30
CA LEU A 119 -12.21 -6.65 -1.29
C LEU A 119 -12.46 -8.16 -1.41
N PRO A 120 -13.26 -8.77 -0.52
CA PRO A 120 -13.74 -10.11 -0.77
C PRO A 120 -14.61 -10.07 -2.04
N TYR A 121 -14.10 -10.64 -3.14
CA TYR A 121 -14.84 -10.74 -4.39
C TYR A 121 -16.12 -11.55 -4.15
N VAL A 122 -17.26 -10.87 -4.14
CA VAL A 122 -18.61 -11.50 -4.11
C VAL A 122 -18.97 -12.13 -5.47
N TYR A 123 -18.11 -11.96 -6.49
CA TYR A 123 -18.39 -12.36 -7.88
C TYR A 123 -18.39 -13.86 -8.18
N ASN A 124 -18.20 -14.74 -7.18
CA ASN A 124 -18.17 -16.19 -7.38
C ASN A 124 -19.28 -16.95 -6.63
N ILE A 125 -20.37 -16.26 -6.25
CA ILE A 125 -21.55 -16.87 -5.60
C ILE A 125 -22.81 -16.71 -6.49
N LEU A 126 -22.65 -16.48 -7.80
CA LEU A 126 -23.76 -16.36 -8.76
C LEU A 126 -23.55 -17.27 -9.97
#